data_AF-A0A4Z0JEE0-F1
#
_entry.id   AF-A0A4Z0JEE0-F1
#
_cell.length_a   1.000
_cell.length_b   1.000
_cell.length_c   1.000
_cell.angle_alpha   90.00
_cell.angle_beta   90.00
_cell.angle_gamma   90.00
#
_symmetry.space_group_name_H-M   'P 1'
#
loop_
_entity.id
_entity.type
_entity.pdbx_description
1 polymer ?
#
loop_
_entity_poly.entity_id
_entity_poly.type
_entity_poly.pdbx_seq_one_letter_code
_entity_poly.pdbx_strand_id
1 'polypeptide(L)'
;MSIFNPKWYVEQMKHWSFKSYMLLMFGLGAITASTLSHSINAIAIWTWFAAVLGFTCTVAITNAKPLNGVLGLVSALIYIFVAINAKNFSDVVLQLSYIVLLDIPVLVSPQWAKDAEKHIHGLTAIKWLWTALFFFASWGLLYLMDTHLFISPRPVIDSVAAAIGFTGALLCTLRFREQYYFWTAQGIMSIVLWGVTATQGDASPVLFLTYIMYFMNDMIAFFDSHIHWFHKDAAENRAKDEQMANN
;
A
#
# COMPACT_ATOMS: atom_id res chain seq x y z
N MET A 1 11.34 3.07 -20.21
CA MET A 1 10.90 2.11 -19.17
C MET A 1 10.35 0.90 -19.90
N SER A 2 10.93 -0.29 -19.75
CA SER A 2 10.52 -1.48 -20.52
C SER A 2 9.54 -2.32 -19.72
N ILE A 3 8.44 -1.72 -19.25
CA ILE A 3 7.39 -2.41 -18.46
C ILE A 3 6.75 -3.59 -19.22
N PHE A 4 6.89 -3.63 -20.55
CA PHE A 4 6.43 -4.74 -21.39
C PHE A 4 7.42 -5.91 -21.48
N ASN A 5 8.62 -5.80 -20.90
CA ASN A 5 9.62 -6.86 -20.92
C ASN A 5 9.56 -7.66 -19.60
N PRO A 6 9.26 -8.97 -19.64
CA PRO A 6 9.23 -9.83 -18.46
C PRO A 6 10.50 -9.77 -17.60
N LYS A 7 11.67 -9.57 -18.22
CA LYS A 7 12.95 -9.43 -17.49
C LYS A 7 12.93 -8.26 -16.53
N TRP A 8 12.23 -7.17 -16.86
CA TRP A 8 12.13 -5.99 -16.00
C TRP A 8 11.53 -6.35 -14.64
N TYR A 9 10.45 -7.15 -14.61
CA TYR A 9 9.80 -7.58 -13.36
C TYR A 9 10.74 -8.40 -12.48
N VAL A 10 11.52 -9.30 -13.09
CA VAL A 10 12.52 -10.09 -12.36
C VAL A 10 13.58 -9.17 -11.75
N GLU A 11 14.11 -8.21 -12.52
CA GLU A 11 15.08 -7.24 -12.00
C GLU A 11 14.49 -6.39 -10.86
N GLN A 12 13.22 -6.00 -10.96
CA GLN A 12 12.57 -5.23 -9.90
C GLN A 12 12.39 -6.03 -8.61
N MET A 13 12.28 -7.35 -8.68
CA MET A 13 12.17 -8.22 -7.53
C MET A 13 13.53 -8.65 -6.96
N LYS A 14 14.66 -8.17 -7.49
CA LYS A 14 15.99 -8.44 -6.93
C LYS A 14 16.37 -7.44 -5.85
N HIS A 15 17.29 -7.84 -4.98
CA HIS A 15 17.90 -7.01 -3.94
C HIS A 15 16.88 -6.47 -2.92
N TRP A 16 15.79 -7.20 -2.68
CA TRP A 16 14.91 -6.88 -1.57
C TRP A 16 15.55 -7.37 -0.27
N SER A 17 15.16 -6.76 0.86
CA SER A 17 15.63 -7.25 2.14
C SER A 17 15.16 -8.69 2.37
N PHE A 18 15.97 -9.50 3.07
CA PHE A 18 15.60 -10.88 3.38
C PHE A 18 14.25 -10.97 4.11
N LYS A 19 14.00 -10.04 5.04
CA LYS A 19 12.71 -9.94 5.77
C LYS A 19 11.56 -9.65 4.82
N SER A 20 11.76 -8.83 3.79
CA SER A 20 10.75 -8.55 2.77
C SER A 20 10.39 -9.81 1.97
N TYR A 21 11.38 -10.63 1.57
CA TYR A 21 11.09 -11.91 0.89
C TYR A 21 10.35 -12.89 1.79
N MET A 22 10.77 -13.01 3.05
CA MET A 22 10.09 -13.89 4.01
C MET A 22 8.62 -13.47 4.20
N LEU A 23 8.39 -12.18 4.42
CA LEU A 23 7.05 -11.64 4.59
C LEU A 23 6.21 -11.82 3.31
N LEU A 24 6.79 -11.59 2.13
CA LEU A 24 6.10 -11.82 0.86
C LEU A 24 5.67 -13.28 0.74
N MET A 25 6.59 -14.25 0.89
CA MET A 25 6.25 -15.67 0.76
C MET A 25 5.21 -16.11 1.78
N PHE A 26 5.34 -15.68 3.04
CA PHE A 26 4.36 -15.97 4.08
C PHE A 26 3.00 -15.37 3.76
N GLY A 27 2.94 -14.08 3.42
CA GLY A 27 1.67 -13.39 3.16
C GLY A 27 0.97 -13.91 1.91
N LEU A 28 1.69 -14.24 0.84
CA LEU A 28 1.11 -14.89 -0.35
C LEU A 28 0.51 -16.25 0.01
N GLY A 29 1.22 -17.07 0.78
CA GLY A 29 0.72 -18.35 1.28
C GLY A 29 -0.52 -18.18 2.15
N ALA A 30 -0.49 -17.22 3.08
CA ALA A 30 -1.58 -16.99 4.03
C ALA A 30 -2.85 -16.42 3.36
N ILE A 31 -2.71 -15.44 2.45
CA ILE A 31 -3.82 -14.88 1.64
C ILE A 31 -4.46 -15.97 0.77
N THR A 32 -3.62 -16.81 0.15
CA THR A 32 -4.10 -17.93 -0.68
C THR A 32 -4.83 -18.96 0.15
N ALA A 33 -4.24 -19.41 1.27
CA ALA A 33 -4.86 -20.37 2.17
C ALA A 33 -6.20 -19.86 2.72
N SER A 34 -6.28 -18.58 3.10
CA SER A 34 -7.53 -17.95 3.57
C SER A 34 -8.61 -17.97 2.49
N THR A 35 -8.25 -17.69 1.24
CA THR A 35 -9.19 -17.73 0.10
C THR A 35 -9.70 -19.15 -0.13
N LEU A 36 -8.80 -20.14 -0.13
CA LEU A 36 -9.14 -21.55 -0.33
C LEU A 36 -9.95 -22.16 0.82
N SER A 37 -9.93 -21.55 2.01
CA SER A 37 -10.69 -22.01 3.18
C SER A 37 -12.18 -21.63 3.14
N HIS A 38 -12.62 -20.90 2.12
CA HIS A 38 -14.00 -20.43 1.95
C HIS A 38 -14.57 -20.86 0.60
N SER A 39 -15.86 -20.58 0.37
CA SER A 39 -16.51 -20.89 -0.92
C SER A 39 -15.82 -20.15 -2.06
N ILE A 40 -15.23 -20.91 -2.98
CA ILE A 40 -14.55 -20.38 -4.15
C ILE A 40 -15.60 -20.05 -5.20
N ASN A 41 -15.78 -18.75 -5.45
CA ASN A 41 -16.57 -18.22 -6.55
C ASN A 41 -15.74 -17.21 -7.37
N ALA A 42 -16.31 -16.71 -8.47
CA ALA A 42 -15.61 -15.78 -9.35
C ALA A 42 -15.12 -14.52 -8.62
N ILE A 43 -15.94 -13.94 -7.73
CA ILE A 43 -15.56 -12.75 -6.95
C ILE A 43 -14.43 -13.08 -5.97
N ALA A 44 -14.45 -14.24 -5.31
CA ALA A 44 -13.38 -14.66 -4.41
C ALA A 44 -12.03 -14.78 -5.13
N ILE A 45 -12.02 -15.28 -6.37
CA ILE A 45 -10.82 -15.38 -7.20
C ILE A 45 -10.30 -13.99 -7.58
N TRP A 46 -11.18 -13.07 -7.99
CA TRP A 46 -10.79 -11.69 -8.29
C TRP A 46 -10.24 -10.97 -7.06
N THR A 47 -10.89 -11.12 -5.91
CA THR A 47 -10.41 -10.56 -4.64
C THR A 47 -9.04 -11.12 -4.27
N TRP A 48 -8.80 -12.41 -4.49
CA TRP A 48 -7.49 -13.02 -4.26
C TRP A 48 -6.40 -12.43 -5.16
N PHE A 49 -6.66 -12.28 -6.46
CA PHE A 49 -5.70 -11.63 -7.37
C PHE A 49 -5.42 -10.19 -6.92
N ALA A 50 -6.46 -9.44 -6.57
CA ALA A 50 -6.32 -8.07 -6.09
C ALA A 50 -5.46 -8.00 -4.81
N ALA A 51 -5.72 -8.89 -3.85
CA ALA A 51 -5.00 -8.95 -2.58
C ALA A 51 -3.53 -9.35 -2.76
N VAL A 52 -3.24 -10.37 -3.57
CA VAL A 52 -1.86 -10.80 -3.88
C VAL A 52 -1.06 -9.71 -4.57
N LEU A 53 -1.64 -9.05 -5.58
CA LEU A 53 -0.99 -7.97 -6.30
C LEU A 53 -0.80 -6.73 -5.41
N GLY A 54 -1.83 -6.35 -4.65
CA GLY A 54 -1.80 -5.21 -3.74
C GLY A 54 -0.81 -5.42 -2.59
N PHE A 55 -0.72 -6.64 -2.06
CA PHE A 55 0.29 -6.96 -1.06
C PHE A 55 1.71 -6.95 -1.63
N THR A 56 1.92 -7.55 -2.79
CA THR A 56 3.24 -7.52 -3.43
C THR A 56 3.64 -6.07 -3.78
N CYS A 57 2.68 -5.22 -4.15
CA CYS A 57 2.87 -3.78 -4.34
C CYS A 57 3.39 -3.10 -3.07
N THR A 58 2.80 -3.35 -1.90
CA THR A 58 3.23 -2.69 -0.65
C THR A 58 4.63 -3.13 -0.22
N VAL A 59 5.00 -4.39 -0.45
CA VAL A 59 6.37 -4.86 -0.24
C VAL A 59 7.35 -4.21 -1.23
N ALA A 60 6.94 -3.98 -2.48
CA ALA A 60 7.74 -3.26 -3.46
C ALA A 60 7.94 -1.77 -3.08
N ILE A 61 6.94 -1.11 -2.48
CA ILE A 61 7.09 0.24 -1.90
C ILE A 61 8.17 0.24 -0.82
N THR A 62 8.13 -0.74 0.09
CA THR A 62 9.13 -0.90 1.17
C THR A 62 10.54 -1.05 0.63
N ASN A 63 10.70 -1.75 -0.48
CA ASN A 63 12.00 -1.90 -1.14
C ASN A 63 12.29 -0.80 -2.18
N ALA A 64 11.50 0.28 -2.19
CA ALA A 64 11.64 1.44 -3.07
C ALA A 64 11.73 1.07 -4.57
N LYS A 65 10.98 0.07 -5.02
CA LYS A 65 10.99 -0.40 -6.41
C LYS A 65 9.76 0.09 -7.19
N PRO A 66 9.93 0.64 -8.41
CA PRO A 66 8.83 1.10 -9.28
C PRO A 66 7.86 -0.02 -9.72
N LEU A 67 8.16 -1.29 -9.41
CA LEU A 67 7.23 -2.40 -9.56
C LEU A 67 5.90 -2.16 -8.83
N ASN A 68 5.91 -1.43 -7.72
CA ASN A 68 4.71 -1.03 -7.01
C ASN A 68 3.68 -0.37 -7.92
N GLY A 69 4.07 0.55 -8.82
CA GLY A 69 3.14 1.25 -9.68
C GLY A 69 2.38 0.33 -10.64
N VAL A 70 3.02 -0.73 -11.14
CA VAL A 70 2.35 -1.70 -12.03
C VAL A 70 1.41 -2.59 -11.23
N LEU A 71 1.91 -3.17 -10.13
CA LEU A 71 1.13 -4.10 -9.32
C LEU A 71 -0.04 -3.41 -8.63
N GLY A 72 0.18 -2.19 -8.14
CA GLY A 72 -0.82 -1.31 -7.56
C GLY A 72 -1.92 -0.98 -8.56
N LEU A 73 -1.55 -0.52 -9.76
CA LEU A 73 -2.54 -0.20 -10.81
C LEU A 73 -3.43 -1.40 -11.16
N VAL A 74 -2.84 -2.57 -11.39
CA VAL A 74 -3.62 -3.76 -11.74
C VAL A 74 -4.48 -4.21 -10.55
N SER A 75 -3.94 -4.18 -9.33
CA SER A 75 -4.69 -4.49 -8.11
C SER A 75 -5.89 -3.55 -7.91
N ALA A 76 -5.68 -2.23 -8.05
CA ALA A 76 -6.70 -1.21 -7.88
C ALA A 76 -7.84 -1.37 -8.90
N LEU A 77 -7.54 -1.65 -10.17
CA LEU A 77 -8.55 -1.91 -11.20
C LEU A 77 -9.42 -3.13 -10.87
N ILE A 78 -8.81 -4.21 -10.35
CA ILE A 78 -9.56 -5.40 -9.92
C ILE A 78 -10.38 -5.08 -8.67
N TYR A 79 -9.83 -4.36 -7.69
CA TYR A 79 -10.58 -3.96 -6.49
C TYR A 79 -11.76 -3.05 -6.82
N ILE A 80 -11.65 -2.14 -7.80
CA ILE A 80 -12.78 -1.34 -8.28
C ILE A 80 -13.90 -2.26 -8.80
N PHE A 81 -13.55 -3.25 -9.64
CA PHE A 81 -14.52 -4.22 -10.13
C PHE A 81 -15.19 -4.99 -8.97
N VAL A 82 -14.42 -5.50 -8.01
CA VAL A 82 -14.95 -6.20 -6.83
C VAL A 82 -15.85 -5.29 -5.99
N ALA A 83 -15.43 -4.06 -5.74
CA ALA A 83 -16.15 -3.09 -4.93
C ALA A 83 -17.48 -2.66 -5.58
N ILE A 84 -17.53 -2.49 -6.90
CA ILE A 84 -18.78 -2.23 -7.63
C ILE A 84 -19.77 -3.39 -7.47
N ASN A 85 -19.30 -4.64 -7.60
CA ASN A 85 -20.16 -5.82 -7.39
C ASN A 85 -20.67 -5.91 -5.94
N ALA A 86 -19.87 -5.48 -4.97
CA ALA A 86 -20.24 -5.38 -3.56
C ALA A 86 -21.05 -4.12 -3.20
N LYS A 87 -21.30 -3.21 -4.17
CA LYS A 87 -21.89 -1.88 -3.96
C LYS A 87 -21.15 -1.02 -2.92
N ASN A 88 -19.85 -1.26 -2.72
CA ASN A 88 -19.00 -0.46 -1.85
C ASN A 88 -18.34 0.68 -2.65
N PHE A 89 -19.07 1.78 -2.83
CA PHE A 89 -18.58 2.92 -3.63
C PHE A 89 -17.47 3.73 -2.94
N SER A 90 -17.36 3.66 -1.61
CA SER A 90 -16.25 4.32 -0.88
C SER A 90 -14.91 3.67 -1.25
N ASP A 91 -14.85 2.33 -1.31
CA ASP A 91 -13.67 1.61 -1.80
C ASP A 91 -13.37 1.92 -3.26
N VAL A 92 -14.38 2.08 -4.12
CA VAL A 92 -14.16 2.50 -5.52
C VAL A 92 -13.42 3.83 -5.59
N VAL A 93 -13.87 4.82 -4.82
CA VAL A 93 -13.22 6.15 -4.77
C VAL A 93 -11.81 6.05 -4.21
N LEU A 94 -11.60 5.23 -3.18
CA LEU A 94 -10.27 5.00 -2.61
C LEU A 94 -9.30 4.41 -3.64
N GLN A 95 -9.71 3.38 -4.37
CA GLN A 95 -8.85 2.75 -5.37
C GLN A 95 -8.58 3.69 -6.56
N LEU A 96 -9.57 4.47 -6.99
CA LEU A 96 -9.36 5.51 -8.00
C LEU A 96 -8.35 6.57 -7.53
N SER A 97 -8.40 6.93 -6.24
CA SER A 97 -7.44 7.86 -5.66
C SER A 97 -6.01 7.29 -5.69
N TYR A 98 -5.83 6.00 -5.41
CA TYR A 98 -4.51 5.37 -5.50
C TYR A 98 -3.99 5.35 -6.94
N ILE A 99 -4.84 5.09 -7.92
CA ILE A 99 -4.44 5.16 -9.33
C ILE A 99 -3.91 6.55 -9.69
N VAL A 100 -4.61 7.61 -9.27
CA VAL A 100 -4.29 9.00 -9.64
C VAL A 100 -3.13 9.57 -8.81
N LEU A 101 -3.10 9.30 -7.51
CA LEU A 101 -2.14 9.88 -6.58
C LEU A 101 -0.87 9.06 -6.44
N LEU A 102 -0.93 7.75 -6.71
CA LEU A 102 0.17 6.81 -6.46
C LEU A 102 0.59 6.05 -7.71
N ASP A 103 -0.26 5.18 -8.25
CA ASP A 103 0.18 4.18 -9.23
C ASP A 103 0.69 4.82 -10.53
N ILE A 104 -0.10 5.71 -11.14
CA ILE A 104 0.30 6.41 -12.36
C ILE A 104 1.50 7.33 -12.10
N PRO A 105 1.50 8.22 -11.09
CA PRO A 105 2.65 9.07 -10.78
C PRO A 105 3.97 8.30 -10.60
N VAL A 106 3.94 7.16 -9.92
CA VAL A 106 5.12 6.31 -9.73
C VAL A 106 5.64 5.76 -11.06
N LEU A 107 4.75 5.33 -11.95
CA LEU A 107 5.13 4.78 -13.26
C LEU A 107 5.70 5.84 -14.21
N VAL A 108 5.22 7.08 -14.13
CA VAL A 108 5.68 8.15 -15.04
C VAL A 108 6.86 8.94 -14.46
N SER A 109 7.08 8.92 -13.14
CA SER A 109 8.14 9.67 -12.47
C SER A 109 9.53 9.05 -12.73
N PRO A 110 10.45 9.80 -13.38
CA PRO A 110 11.82 9.33 -13.57
C PRO A 110 12.56 9.09 -12.25
N GLN A 111 12.18 9.81 -11.20
CA GLN A 111 12.76 9.69 -9.86
C GLN A 111 12.40 8.36 -9.21
N TRP A 112 11.19 7.83 -9.47
CA TRP A 112 10.81 6.48 -9.05
C TRP A 112 11.49 5.39 -9.90
N ALA A 113 11.71 5.66 -11.18
CA ALA A 113 12.22 4.66 -12.13
C ALA A 113 13.71 4.29 -11.96
N LYS A 114 14.56 5.22 -11.48
CA LYS A 114 16.03 5.03 -11.45
C LYS A 114 16.60 4.86 -10.05
N ASP A 115 16.20 5.70 -9.09
CA ASP A 115 16.87 5.80 -7.79
C ASP A 115 15.91 6.27 -6.69
N ALA A 116 14.72 5.67 -6.60
CA ALA A 116 13.69 6.10 -5.64
C ALA A 116 14.22 6.19 -4.20
N GLU A 117 15.04 5.21 -3.80
CA GLU A 117 15.71 5.11 -2.50
C GLU A 117 16.57 6.34 -2.15
N LYS A 118 17.27 6.93 -3.13
CA LYS A 118 18.14 8.10 -2.92
C LYS A 118 17.33 9.37 -2.66
N HIS A 119 16.08 9.41 -3.11
CA HIS A 119 15.20 10.56 -3.00
C HIS A 119 14.25 10.50 -1.81
N ILE A 120 14.36 9.48 -0.96
CA ILE A 120 13.59 9.41 0.28
C ILE A 120 14.06 10.50 1.25
N HIS A 121 13.10 11.19 1.85
CA HIS A 121 13.33 12.27 2.80
C HIS A 121 12.21 12.37 3.86
N GLY A 122 12.44 13.18 4.90
CA GLY A 122 11.44 13.48 5.92
C GLY A 122 10.65 14.76 5.63
N LEU A 123 9.48 14.87 6.24
CA LEU A 123 8.69 16.10 6.24
C LEU A 123 9.38 17.17 7.10
N THR A 124 9.41 18.40 6.60
CA THR A 124 9.75 19.58 7.40
C THR A 124 8.50 20.09 8.12
N ALA A 125 8.65 20.95 9.13
CA ALA A 125 7.51 21.51 9.88
C ALA A 125 6.43 22.15 8.98
N ILE A 126 6.86 22.90 7.95
CA ILE A 126 5.93 23.50 6.99
C ILE A 126 5.22 22.45 6.13
N LYS A 127 5.91 21.38 5.75
CA LYS A 127 5.29 20.29 4.97
C LYS A 127 4.32 19.48 5.82
N TRP A 128 4.59 19.30 7.12
CA TRP A 128 3.62 18.75 8.07
C TRP A 128 2.33 19.56 8.12
N LEU A 129 2.41 20.90 8.12
CA LEU A 129 1.23 21.76 8.05
C LEU A 129 0.45 21.52 6.74
N TRP A 130 1.13 21.46 5.60
CA TRP A 130 0.48 21.15 4.32
C TRP A 130 -0.16 19.76 4.29
N THR A 131 0.50 18.76 4.87
CA THR A 131 -0.05 17.40 5.02
C THR A 131 -1.32 17.42 5.87
N ALA A 132 -1.32 18.15 6.99
CA ALA A 132 -2.51 18.28 7.84
C ALA A 132 -3.65 18.98 7.09
N LEU A 133 -3.37 20.09 6.39
CA LEU A 133 -4.37 20.78 5.57
C LEU A 133 -4.95 19.87 4.48
N PHE A 134 -4.09 19.12 3.78
CA PHE A 134 -4.52 18.14 2.78
C PHE A 134 -5.39 17.04 3.39
N PHE A 135 -5.00 16.51 4.55
CA PHE A 135 -5.78 15.50 5.27
C PHE A 135 -7.17 16.00 5.65
N PHE A 136 -7.26 17.16 6.32
CA PHE A 136 -8.56 17.71 6.75
C PHE A 136 -9.44 18.12 5.57
N ALA A 137 -8.85 18.66 4.49
CA ALA A 137 -9.60 18.97 3.27
C ALA A 137 -10.13 17.69 2.61
N SER A 138 -9.29 16.66 2.46
CA SER A 138 -9.69 15.37 1.89
C SER A 138 -10.77 14.70 2.74
N TRP A 139 -10.59 14.67 4.06
CA TRP A 139 -11.58 14.13 4.98
C TRP A 139 -12.91 14.88 4.89
N GLY A 140 -12.91 16.21 4.86
CA GLY A 140 -14.14 17.00 4.71
C GLY A 140 -14.90 16.66 3.42
N LEU A 141 -14.19 16.55 2.29
CA LEU A 141 -14.80 16.18 1.01
C LEU A 141 -15.33 14.73 1.02
N LEU A 142 -14.56 13.79 1.55
CA LEU A 142 -14.96 12.38 1.66
C LEU A 142 -16.14 12.20 2.61
N TYR A 143 -16.18 12.96 3.72
CA TYR A 143 -17.30 12.94 4.66
C TYR A 143 -18.58 13.48 4.01
N LEU A 144 -18.50 14.58 3.25
CA LEU A 144 -19.64 15.11 2.50
C LEU A 144 -20.12 14.12 1.43
N MET A 145 -19.19 13.46 0.74
CA MET A 145 -19.51 12.40 -0.23
C MET A 145 -20.22 11.22 0.45
N ASP A 146 -19.70 10.73 1.57
CA ASP A 146 -20.27 9.59 2.30
C ASP A 146 -21.61 9.92 2.95
N THR A 147 -21.87 11.18 3.33
CA THR A 147 -23.15 11.61 3.91
C THR A 147 -24.21 11.98 2.88
N HIS A 148 -23.83 12.56 1.74
CA HIS A 148 -24.78 13.11 0.77
C HIS A 148 -24.91 12.35 -0.55
N LEU A 149 -23.89 11.60 -0.97
CA LEU A 149 -23.90 10.87 -2.24
C LEU A 149 -24.09 9.37 -2.03
N PHE A 150 -23.25 8.74 -1.21
CA PHE A 150 -23.28 7.28 -1.03
C PHE A 150 -24.08 6.82 0.19
N ILE A 151 -24.39 7.73 1.11
CA ILE A 151 -25.14 7.45 2.34
C ILE A 151 -24.53 6.24 3.06
N SER A 152 -23.23 6.34 3.35
CA SER A 152 -22.51 5.30 4.07
C SER A 152 -23.16 5.06 5.45
N PRO A 153 -23.21 3.81 5.94
CA PRO A 153 -23.66 3.50 7.29
C PRO A 153 -22.70 4.04 8.38
N ARG A 154 -21.45 4.36 8.03
CA ARG A 154 -20.39 4.76 8.95
C ARG A 154 -19.58 5.93 8.38
N PRO A 155 -20.23 7.06 8.02
CA PRO A 155 -19.62 8.09 7.18
C PRO A 155 -18.39 8.74 7.81
N VAL A 156 -18.32 8.82 9.15
CA VAL A 156 -17.13 9.36 9.84
C VAL A 156 -15.95 8.39 9.74
N ILE A 157 -16.18 7.11 10.01
CA ILE A 157 -15.11 6.10 10.05
C ILE A 157 -14.56 5.88 8.64
N ASP A 158 -15.45 5.71 7.66
CA ASP A 158 -15.08 5.41 6.28
C ASP A 158 -14.32 6.58 5.65
N SER A 159 -14.82 7.81 5.83
CA SER A 159 -14.14 9.01 5.31
C SER A 159 -12.79 9.29 5.98
N VAL A 160 -12.63 9.02 7.28
CA VAL A 160 -11.33 9.11 7.96
C VAL A 160 -10.38 8.06 7.41
N ALA A 161 -10.81 6.80 7.31
CA ALA A 161 -9.99 5.71 6.78
C ALA A 161 -9.49 6.04 5.36
N ALA A 162 -10.38 6.53 4.50
CA ALA A 162 -10.03 6.96 3.15
C ALA A 162 -9.09 8.17 3.14
N ALA A 163 -9.32 9.19 3.98
CA ALA A 163 -8.44 10.36 4.07
C ALA A 163 -7.01 10.01 4.53
N ILE A 164 -6.87 9.02 5.44
CA ILE A 164 -5.56 8.48 5.82
C ILE A 164 -4.87 7.89 4.60
N GLY A 165 -5.57 7.06 3.81
CA GLY A 165 -5.03 6.46 2.59
C GLY A 165 -4.66 7.45 1.51
N PHE A 166 -5.49 8.47 1.29
CA PHE A 166 -5.20 9.56 0.33
C PHE A 166 -3.90 10.27 0.71
N THR A 167 -3.74 10.56 1.99
CA THR A 167 -2.56 11.26 2.51
C THR A 167 -1.32 10.36 2.42
N GLY A 168 -1.44 9.08 2.79
CA GLY A 168 -0.39 8.08 2.61
C GLY A 168 0.06 7.96 1.15
N ALA A 169 -0.88 7.90 0.21
CA ALA A 169 -0.61 7.80 -1.23
C ALA A 169 0.16 9.01 -1.75
N LEU A 170 -0.27 10.22 -1.40
CA LEU A 170 0.43 11.46 -1.78
C LEU A 170 1.85 11.49 -1.21
N LEU A 171 2.01 11.18 0.07
CA LEU A 171 3.30 11.16 0.74
C LEU A 171 4.23 10.10 0.14
N CYS A 172 3.70 8.93 -0.19
CA CYS A 172 4.43 7.86 -0.87
C CYS A 172 4.97 8.35 -2.21
N THR A 173 4.12 8.90 -3.09
CA THR A 173 4.53 9.42 -4.40
C THR A 173 5.65 10.46 -4.29
N LEU A 174 5.56 11.32 -3.29
CA LEU A 174 6.55 12.33 -2.99
C LEU A 174 7.76 11.81 -2.19
N ARG A 175 7.79 10.51 -1.86
CA ARG A 175 8.88 9.80 -1.15
C ARG A 175 9.15 10.35 0.24
N PHE A 176 8.11 10.78 0.95
CA PHE A 176 8.19 11.09 2.37
C PHE A 176 8.11 9.81 3.21
N ARG A 177 9.08 9.60 4.11
CA ARG A 177 9.08 8.44 5.02
C ARG A 177 7.85 8.39 5.92
N GLU A 178 7.28 9.55 6.24
CA GLU A 178 6.09 9.71 7.06
C GLU A 178 4.85 9.06 6.46
N GLN A 179 4.88 8.64 5.18
CA GLN A 179 3.83 7.80 4.59
C GLN A 179 3.49 6.59 5.47
N TYR A 180 4.49 5.99 6.13
CA TYR A 180 4.31 4.78 6.92
C TYR A 180 3.52 5.03 8.19
N TYR A 181 3.52 6.26 8.72
CA TYR A 181 2.63 6.62 9.83
C TYR A 181 1.16 6.54 9.39
N PHE A 182 0.85 6.99 8.18
CA PHE A 182 -0.50 6.92 7.62
C PHE A 182 -0.87 5.48 7.26
N TRP A 183 0.01 4.72 6.58
CA TRP A 183 -0.26 3.32 6.27
C TRP A 183 -0.48 2.46 7.50
N THR A 184 0.30 2.69 8.56
CA THR A 184 0.14 1.95 9.81
C THR A 184 -1.16 2.33 10.53
N ALA A 185 -1.51 3.62 10.56
CA ALA A 185 -2.79 4.06 11.10
C ALA A 185 -3.97 3.43 10.35
N GLN A 186 -3.90 3.40 9.01
CA GLN A 186 -4.90 2.75 8.16
C GLN A 186 -4.94 1.24 8.38
N GLY A 187 -3.79 0.59 8.49
CA GLY A 187 -3.66 -0.84 8.76
C GLY A 187 -4.33 -1.21 10.09
N ILE A 188 -4.01 -0.50 11.16
CA ILE A 188 -4.63 -0.70 12.48
C ILE A 188 -6.15 -0.49 12.41
N MET A 189 -6.60 0.62 11.83
CA MET A 189 -8.03 0.91 11.70
C MET A 189 -8.76 -0.20 10.92
N SER A 190 -8.18 -0.66 9.82
CA SER A 190 -8.75 -1.72 9.00
C SER A 190 -8.78 -3.07 9.74
N ILE A 191 -7.72 -3.43 10.46
CA ILE A 191 -7.68 -4.64 11.30
C ILE A 191 -8.79 -4.57 12.35
N VAL A 192 -8.95 -3.45 13.05
CA VAL A 192 -10.01 -3.30 14.06
C VAL A 192 -11.38 -3.41 13.42
N LEU A 193 -11.63 -2.72 12.30
CA LEU A 193 -12.93 -2.73 11.63
C LEU A 193 -13.31 -4.12 11.14
N TRP A 194 -12.41 -4.80 10.42
CA TRP A 194 -12.65 -6.16 9.93
C TRP A 194 -12.72 -7.17 11.07
N GLY A 195 -11.99 -6.97 12.17
CA GLY A 195 -12.09 -7.77 13.39
C GLY A 195 -13.48 -7.66 14.05
N VAL A 196 -14.03 -6.45 14.15
CA VAL A 196 -15.40 -6.23 14.65
C VAL A 196 -16.43 -6.85 13.71
N THR A 197 -16.29 -6.63 12.39
CA THR A 197 -17.18 -7.24 11.39
C THR A 197 -17.13 -8.78 11.47
N ALA A 198 -15.99 -9.36 11.87
CA ALA A 198 -15.86 -10.82 12.05
C ALA A 198 -16.69 -11.32 13.22
N THR A 199 -16.73 -10.58 14.33
CA THR A 199 -17.59 -10.91 15.48
C THR A 199 -19.09 -10.79 15.17
N GLN A 200 -19.43 -10.10 14.08
CA GLN A 200 -20.80 -9.92 13.59
C GLN A 200 -21.20 -10.97 12.52
N GLY A 201 -20.30 -11.88 12.16
CA GLY A 201 -20.57 -13.00 11.25
C GLY A 201 -20.40 -12.71 9.75
N ASP A 202 -19.87 -11.53 9.37
CA ASP A 202 -19.80 -11.07 7.97
C ASP A 202 -18.40 -10.59 7.55
N ALA A 203 -17.33 -10.98 8.27
CA ALA A 203 -15.99 -10.62 7.83
C ALA A 203 -15.54 -11.48 6.65
N SER A 204 -14.82 -10.83 5.72
CA SER A 204 -13.91 -11.49 4.81
C SER A 204 -12.58 -11.76 5.52
N PRO A 205 -12.25 -13.03 5.89
CA PRO A 205 -11.00 -13.33 6.59
C PRO A 205 -9.77 -13.05 5.72
N VAL A 206 -9.95 -13.08 4.40
CA VAL A 206 -8.93 -12.71 3.41
C VAL A 206 -8.55 -11.24 3.56
N LEU A 207 -9.53 -10.34 3.64
CA LEU A 207 -9.27 -8.91 3.80
C LEU A 207 -8.64 -8.60 5.16
N PHE A 208 -9.18 -9.18 6.24
CA PHE A 208 -8.61 -9.03 7.58
C PHE A 208 -7.12 -9.42 7.61
N LEU A 209 -6.80 -10.60 7.08
CA LEU A 209 -5.42 -11.10 7.00
C LEU A 209 -4.54 -10.22 6.10
N THR A 210 -5.07 -9.74 4.97
CA THR A 210 -4.35 -8.84 4.07
C THR A 210 -3.93 -7.56 4.78
N TYR A 211 -4.80 -6.95 5.59
CA TYR A 211 -4.46 -5.77 6.38
C TYR A 211 -3.44 -6.06 7.50
N ILE A 212 -3.46 -7.25 8.10
CA ILE A 212 -2.38 -7.68 9.00
C ILE A 212 -1.05 -7.74 8.24
N MET A 213 -1.05 -8.29 7.02
CA MET A 213 0.16 -8.35 6.19
C MET A 213 0.67 -6.95 5.81
N TYR A 214 -0.23 -6.00 5.52
CA TYR A 214 0.15 -4.60 5.26
C TYR A 214 0.79 -3.97 6.49
N PHE A 215 0.19 -4.15 7.67
CA PHE A 215 0.76 -3.67 8.92
C PHE A 215 2.14 -4.28 9.21
N MET A 216 2.32 -5.59 8.99
CA MET A 216 3.62 -6.25 9.14
C MET A 216 4.67 -5.70 8.17
N ASN A 217 4.27 -5.37 6.94
CA ASN A 217 5.16 -4.75 5.96
C ASN A 217 5.61 -3.35 6.42
N ASP A 218 4.72 -2.57 7.04
CA ASP A 218 5.09 -1.29 7.63
C ASP A 218 6.11 -1.45 8.76
N MET A 219 5.97 -2.50 9.59
CA MET A 219 6.95 -2.80 10.64
C MET A 219 8.33 -3.11 10.06
N ILE A 220 8.40 -3.77 8.90
CA ILE A 220 9.68 -3.95 8.18
C ILE A 220 10.25 -2.59 7.78
N ALA A 221 9.44 -1.67 7.26
CA ALA A 221 9.92 -0.34 6.89
C ALA A 221 10.49 0.42 8.10
N PHE A 222 9.84 0.35 9.26
CA PHE A 222 10.29 1.02 10.48
C PHE A 222 11.52 0.40 11.14
N PHE A 223 11.66 -0.93 11.12
CA PHE A 223 12.62 -1.64 11.97
C PHE A 223 13.71 -2.39 11.22
N ASP A 224 13.55 -2.65 9.93
CA ASP A 224 14.61 -3.28 9.15
C ASP A 224 15.63 -2.24 8.70
N SER A 225 16.83 -2.32 9.28
CA SER A 225 17.92 -1.42 8.93
C SER A 225 18.32 -1.47 7.45
N HIS A 226 17.97 -2.53 6.72
CA HIS A 226 18.23 -2.66 5.28
C HIS A 226 17.27 -1.82 4.42
N ILE A 227 16.25 -1.22 5.03
CA ILE A 227 15.24 -0.44 4.33
C ILE A 227 15.54 1.06 4.44
N HIS A 228 15.53 1.73 3.28
CA HIS A 228 15.97 3.12 3.14
C HIS A 228 15.03 4.17 3.79
N TRP A 229 13.78 3.80 4.09
CA TRP A 229 12.76 4.74 4.56
C TRP A 229 13.13 5.45 5.86
N PHE A 230 13.66 4.70 6.84
CA PHE A 230 14.07 5.26 8.13
C PHE A 230 15.57 5.07 8.43
N HIS A 231 16.30 4.34 7.59
CA HIS A 231 17.70 3.93 7.85
C HIS A 231 18.67 4.28 6.71
N LYS A 232 18.44 5.42 6.03
CA LYS A 232 19.18 5.82 4.83
C LYS A 232 20.71 5.75 4.99
N ASP A 233 21.26 6.31 6.05
CA ASP A 233 22.71 6.35 6.30
C ASP A 233 23.31 4.95 6.52
N ALA A 234 22.56 4.06 7.19
CA ALA A 234 22.99 2.68 7.43
C ALA A 234 22.96 1.82 6.16
N ALA A 235 22.03 2.11 5.24
CA ALA A 235 21.98 1.44 3.94
C ALA A 235 23.08 1.95 3.00
N GLU A 236 23.33 3.25 2.97
CA GLU A 236 24.39 3.86 2.16
C GLU A 236 25.80 3.43 2.59
N ASN A 237 26.06 3.32 3.90
CA ASN A 237 27.35 2.86 4.41
C ASN A 237 27.64 1.39 4.08
N ARG A 238 26.63 0.52 4.18
CA ARG A 238 26.80 -0.90 3.80
C ARG A 238 26.99 -1.12 2.31
N ALA A 239 26.28 -0.38 1.46
CA ALA A 239 26.49 -0.45 0.01
C ALA A 239 27.94 -0.09 -0.38
N LYS A 240 28.56 0.85 0.36
CA LYS A 240 29.99 1.17 0.20
C LYS A 240 30.87 0.01 0.68
N ASP A 241 30.56 -0.58 1.83
CA ASP A 241 31.34 -1.71 2.39
C ASP A 241 31.30 -2.94 1.47
N GLU A 242 30.15 -3.27 0.88
CA GLU A 242 30.00 -4.37 -0.09
C GLU A 242 30.74 -4.10 -1.40
N GLN A 243 30.78 -2.84 -1.87
CA GLN A 243 31.59 -2.46 -3.02
C GLN A 243 33.09 -2.57 -2.72
N MET A 244 33.52 -2.24 -1.50
CA MET A 244 34.91 -2.38 -1.08
C MET A 244 35.31 -3.84 -0.89
N ALA A 245 34.39 -4.72 -0.48
CA ALA A 245 34.67 -6.16 -0.30
C ALA A 245 34.74 -6.96 -1.61
N ASN A 246 34.14 -6.44 -2.69
CA ASN A 246 34.09 -7.08 -4.01
C ASN A 246 35.16 -6.56 -4.99
N ASN A 247 36.04 -5.65 -4.55
CA ASN A 247 37.19 -5.13 -5.29
C ASN A 247 38.50 -5.63 -4.68
#